data_AF-A0A348TNJ6-F1
#
_entry.id   AF-A0A348TNJ6-F1
#
_cell.length_a   1.000
_cell.length_b   1.000
_cell.length_c   1.000
_cell.angle_alpha   90.00
_cell.angle_beta   90.00
_cell.angle_gamma   90.00
#
_symmetry.space_group_name_H-M   'P 1'
#
loop_
_entity.id
_entity.type
_entity.pdbx_description
1 polymer ?
#
loop_
_entity_poly.entity_id
_entity_poly.type
_entity_poly.pdbx_seq_one_letter_code
_entity_poly.pdbx_strand_id
1 'polypeptide(L)' 'MEAQLDTLLIFDRLKKSFTEEQAHAISEILKEIRETDLKSAATKQDLKELEFRLKYDLTLRMGSIVGAGVAILAAIKFFS' A
#
# COMPACT_ATOMS: atom_id res chain seq x y z
N MET A 1 0.33 9.96 13.60
CA MET A 1 -0.47 11.18 13.81
C MET A 1 -1.00 11.55 12.44
N GLU A 2 -2.21 11.10 12.09
CA GLU A 2 -2.81 11.47 10.80
C GLU A 2 -3.13 12.96 10.86
N ALA A 3 -2.46 13.75 10.03
CA ALA A 3 -2.83 15.14 9.83
C ALA A 3 -4.19 15.14 9.13
N GLN A 4 -5.27 15.31 9.90
CA GLN A 4 -6.60 15.56 9.35
C GLN A 4 -6.51 16.84 8.51
N LEU A 5 -6.96 16.74 7.26
CA LEU A 5 -7.02 17.90 6.38
C LEU A 5 -8.03 18.89 6.99
N ASP A 6 -7.53 20.03 7.47
CA ASP A 6 -8.38 21.09 7.98
C ASP A 6 -8.99 21.85 6.79
N THR A 7 -10.08 21.30 6.26
CA THR A 7 -10.83 21.86 5.12
C THR A 7 -11.26 23.30 5.40
N LEU A 8 -11.49 23.65 6.67
CA LEU A 8 -11.91 24.97 7.11
C LEU A 8 -10.76 25.97 6.98
N LEU A 9 -9.54 25.58 7.38
CA LEU A 9 -8.34 26.39 7.18
C LEU A 9 -8.00 26.59 5.69
N ILE A 10 -8.25 25.58 4.85
CA ILE A 10 -8.08 25.69 3.39
C ILE A 10 -9.10 26.66 2.81
N PHE A 11 -10.36 26.52 3.20
CA PHE A 11 -11.44 27.42 2.81
C PHE A 11 -11.15 28.88 3.20
N ASP A 12 -10.71 29.11 4.43
CA ASP A 12 -10.36 30.46 4.93
C ASP A 12 -9.20 31.09 4.16
N ARG A 13 -8.24 30.28 3.69
CA ARG A 13 -7.15 30.75 2.82
C ARG A 13 -7.66 31.08 1.42
N LEU A 14 -8.55 30.26 0.87
CA LEU A 14 -9.12 30.47 -0.46
C LEU A 14 -10.00 31.72 -0.50
N LYS A 15 -10.78 31.97 0.56
CA LYS A 15 -11.63 33.17 0.69
C LYS A 15 -10.85 34.50 0.64
N LYS A 16 -9.52 34.49 0.86
CA LYS A 16 -8.67 35.69 0.72
C LYS A 16 -8.44 36.11 -0.73
N SER A 17 -8.69 35.24 -1.71
CA SER A 17 -8.43 35.51 -3.13
C SER A 17 -9.55 35.07 -4.07
N PHE A 18 -10.54 34.35 -3.55
CA PHE A 18 -11.68 33.80 -4.28
C PHE A 18 -13.00 34.14 -3.59
N THR A 19 -14.11 34.09 -4.34
CA THR A 19 -15.45 34.21 -3.74
C THR A 19 -15.74 33.03 -2.83
N GLU A 20 -16.72 33.17 -1.93
CA GLU A 20 -17.08 32.12 -0.97
C GLU A 20 -17.49 30.80 -1.67
N GLU A 21 -18.26 30.90 -2.75
CA GLU A 21 -18.67 29.77 -3.57
C GLU A 21 -17.47 29.07 -4.24
N GLN A 22 -16.51 29.86 -4.75
CA GLN A 22 -15.29 29.33 -5.35
C GLN A 22 -14.39 28.65 -4.30
N ALA A 23 -14.24 29.27 -3.13
CA ALA A 23 -13.48 28.70 -2.03
C ALA A 23 -14.09 27.38 -1.55
N HIS A 24 -15.42 27.31 -1.46
CA HIS A 24 -16.13 26.08 -1.09
C HIS A 24 -15.89 24.98 -2.12
N ALA A 25 -16.12 25.27 -3.41
CA ALA A 25 -15.94 24.32 -4.49
C ALA A 25 -14.50 23.77 -4.55
N ILE A 26 -13.49 24.65 -4.42
CA ILE A 26 -12.09 24.22 -4.41
C ILE A 26 -11.78 23.36 -3.17
N SER A 27 -12.31 23.72 -2.00
CA SER A 27 -12.09 22.95 -0.77
C SER A 27 -12.71 21.55 -0.81
N GLU A 28 -13.88 21.39 -1.44
CA GLU A 28 -14.51 20.09 -1.65
C GLU A 28 -13.70 19.22 -2.62
N ILE A 29 -13.28 19.79 -3.76
CA ILE A 29 -12.46 19.07 -4.74
C ILE A 29 -11.15 18.57 -4.10
N LEU A 30 -10.50 19.41 -3.27
CA LEU A 30 -9.28 19.03 -2.56
C LEU A 30 -9.51 17.90 -1.56
N LYS A 31 -10.66 17.89 -0.88
CA LYS A 31 -11.06 16.81 0.03
C LYS A 31 -11.29 15.51 -0.74
N GLU A 32 -12.03 15.55 -1.85
CA GLU A 32 -12.31 14.38 -2.69
C GLU A 32 -11.03 13.77 -3.30
N ILE A 33 -10.11 14.60 -3.80
CA ILE A 33 -8.81 14.13 -4.32
C ILE A 33 -8.04 13.42 -3.21
N ARG A 34 -7.97 14.02 -2.01
CA ARG A 34 -7.24 13.41 -0.89
C ARG A 34 -7.86 12.08 -0.45
N GLU A 35 -9.18 12.00 -0.36
CA GLU A 35 -9.87 10.75 0.00
C GLU A 35 -9.62 9.66 -1.06
N THR A 36 -9.62 10.03 -2.35
CA THR A 36 -9.33 9.13 -3.46
C THR A 36 -7.87 8.66 -3.44
N ASP A 37 -6.93 9.55 -3.17
CA ASP A 37 -5.50 9.23 -3.03
C ASP A 37 -5.24 8.31 -1.84
N LEU A 38 -5.88 8.57 -0.70
CA LEU A 38 -5.77 7.71 0.49
C LEU A 38 -6.32 6.31 0.23
N LYS A 39 -7.50 6.20 -0.40
CA LYS A 39 -8.08 4.91 -0.81
C LYS A 39 -7.18 4.16 -1.80
N SER A 40 -6.60 4.88 -2.75
CA SER A 40 -5.69 4.31 -3.74
C SER A 40 -4.36 3.87 -3.12
N ALA A 41 -3.83 4.63 -2.16
CA ALA A 41 -2.62 4.29 -1.42
C ALA A 41 -2.83 3.07 -0.53
N ALA A 42 -3.95 3.01 0.19
CA ALA A 42 -4.35 1.85 0.99
C ALA A 42 -4.43 0.59 0.11
N THR A 43 -5.16 0.66 -1.01
CA THR A 43 -5.27 -0.45 -1.98
C THR A 43 -3.89 -0.90 -2.49
N LYS A 44 -2.99 0.03 -2.84
CA LYS A 44 -1.64 -0.31 -3.30
C LYS A 44 -0.80 -0.98 -2.21
N GLN A 45 -0.93 -0.53 -0.97
CA GLN A 45 -0.23 -1.14 0.17
C GLN A 45 -0.72 -2.57 0.40
N ASP A 46 -2.04 -2.78 0.38
CA ASP A 46 -2.63 -4.11 0.53
C ASP A 46 -2.18 -5.05 -0.60
N LEU A 47 -2.15 -4.57 -1.84
CA LEU A 47 -1.63 -5.34 -2.98
C LEU A 47 -0.15 -5.72 -2.81
N LYS A 48 0.68 -4.80 -2.30
CA LYS A 48 2.09 -5.07 -2.02
C LYS A 48 2.28 -6.10 -0.92
N GLU A 49 1.43 -6.08 0.11
CA GLU A 49 1.44 -7.08 1.17
C GLU A 49 1.03 -8.46 0.63
N LEU A 50 -0.02 -8.53 -0.19
CA LEU A 50 -0.44 -9.77 -0.85
C LEU A 50 0.67 -10.34 -1.75
N GLU A 51 1.33 -9.49 -2.56
CA GLU A 51 2.44 -9.91 -3.42
C GLU A 51 3.62 -10.44 -2.58
N PHE A 52 3.95 -9.77 -1.48
CA PHE A 52 5.02 -10.19 -0.58
C PHE A 52 4.71 -11.56 0.04
N ARG A 53 3.49 -11.75 0.55
CA ARG A 53 3.04 -13.03 1.11
C ARG A 53 3.09 -14.15 0.07
N LEU A 54 2.64 -13.88 -1.16
CA LEU A 54 2.65 -14.87 -2.23
C LEU A 54 4.08 -15.25 -2.63
N LYS A 55 4.97 -14.26 -2.80
CA LYS A 55 6.39 -14.50 -3.10
C LYS A 55 7.07 -15.26 -1.99
N TYR A 56 6.80 -14.91 -0.73
CA TYR A 56 7.38 -15.58 0.44
C TYR A 56 6.92 -17.04 0.53
N ASP A 57 5.61 -17.30 0.44
CA ASP A 57 5.06 -18.65 0.48
C ASP A 57 5.60 -19.52 -0.66
N LEU A 58 5.62 -18.98 -1.88
CA LEU A 58 6.19 -19.67 -3.03
C LEU A 58 7.69 -19.96 -2.84
N THR A 59 8.46 -18.98 -2.36
CA THR A 59 9.90 -19.14 -2.11
C THR A 59 10.16 -20.19 -1.04
N LEU A 60 9.41 -20.16 0.06
CA LEU A 60 9.56 -21.12 1.16
C LEU A 60 9.18 -22.53 0.71
N ARG A 61 8.07 -22.68 -0.03
CA ARG A 61 7.62 -23.97 -0.54
C ARG A 61 8.59 -24.54 -1.58
N MET A 62 9.05 -23.74 -2.53
CA MET A 62 10.00 -24.22 -3.54
C MET A 62 11.38 -24.49 -2.93
N GLY A 63 11.86 -23.60 -2.06
CA GLY A 63 13.11 -23.79 -1.33
C GLY A 63 13.12 -25.03 -0.45
N SER A 64 12.01 -25.33 0.24
CA SER A 64 11.87 -26.55 1.05
C SER A 64 11.81 -27.81 0.20
N ILE A 65 11.11 -27.81 -0.94
CA ILE A 65 11.10 -28.95 -1.88
C ILE A 65 12.50 -29.22 -2.43
N VAL A 66 13.20 -28.17 -2.90
CA VAL A 66 14.56 -28.30 -3.42
C VAL A 66 15.51 -28.77 -2.33
N GLY A 67 15.45 -28.16 -1.14
CA GLY A 67 16.26 -28.54 0.01
C GLY A 67 16.05 -29.99 0.43
N ALA A 68 14.80 -30.44 0.48
CA ALA A 68 14.46 -31.84 0.78
C ALA A 68 15.03 -32.79 -0.29
N GLY A 69 14.90 -32.46 -1.57
CA GLY A 69 15.47 -33.26 -2.66
C GLY A 69 17.00 -33.40 -2.56
N VAL A 70 17.70 -32.29 -2.31
CA VAL A 70 19.16 -32.30 -2.12
C VAL A 70 19.54 -33.12 -0.89
N ALA A 71 18.82 -32.98 0.22
CA ALA A 71 19.07 -33.76 1.44
C ALA A 71 18.91 -35.27 1.21
N ILE A 72 17.87 -35.69 0.47
CA ILE A 72 17.64 -37.08 0.12
C ILE A 72 18.79 -37.62 -0.75
N LEU A 73 19.17 -36.90 -1.81
CA LEU A 73 20.26 -37.31 -2.70
C LEU A 73 21.61 -37.41 -1.97
N ALA A 74 21.88 -36.46 -1.07
CA ALA A 74 23.07 -36.49 -0.23
C ALA A 74 23.07 -37.72 0.68
N ALA A 75 21.94 -38.01 1.35
CA ALA A 75 21.81 -39.18 2.20
C ALA A 75 22.08 -40.48 1.41
N ILE A 76 21.49 -40.63 0.21
CA ILE A 76 21.75 -41.79 -0.65
C ILE A 76 23.25 -41.91 -0.96
N LYS A 77 23.92 -40.81 -1.31
CA LYS A 77 25.35 -40.83 -1.66
C LYS A 77 26.28 -41.18 -0.50
N PHE A 78 25.94 -40.76 0.73
CA PHE A 78 26.79 -40.97 1.90
C PHE A 78 26.51 -42.29 2.65
N PHE A 79 25.31 -42.86 2.48
CA PHE A 79 24.90 -44.10 3.13
C PHE A 79 24.79 -45.30 2.16
N SER A 80 25.05 -45.10 0.87
CA SER A 80 25.25 -46.16 -0.13
C SER A 80 26.73 -46.48 -0.32
#